data_AF-A0A318Z600-F1
#
_entry.id   AF-A0A318Z600-F1
#
_cell.length_a   1.000
_cell.length_b   1.000
_cell.length_c   1.000
_cell.angle_alpha   90.00
_cell.angle_beta   90.00
_cell.angle_gamma   90.00
#
_symmetry.space_group_name_H-M   'P 1'
#
loop_
_entity.id
_entity.type
_entity.pdbx_description
1 polymer ?
#
loop_
_entity_poly.entity_id
_entity_poly.type
_entity_poly.pdbx_seq_one_letter_code
_entity_poly.pdbx_strand_id
1 'polypeptide(L)'
;MSKDSQIVQVSNPDPDVDQVTRIPLDLRRYRMVITIAAACIFTGAGLLPGILYIVLLKVARLKLWIVFMLLASAIGACSVLALLRRTWTLVRSDSTCRPTGSKRHHLDYFQWNFFTGFCYIAALMIAAISTSQHDDDNIADTSTRLMSLPLPVLILQISSQLLCACVMSRMHAQYPFRVSSMDRTALVRPGVYTIVEDVLAVDGGQGEGYRRLLNARYCSSKAIRVLLARLDLAWGLSGAIVATGLIILIVTLSSIDTVFLIGWLVPWGWAGLLAVATRWMWDIALMHEEGELSAR
;
A
#
# COMPACT_ATOMS: atom_id res chain seq x y z
N MET A 1 -7.82 -13.37 48.13
CA MET A 1 -7.35 -14.17 46.97
C MET A 1 -8.52 -14.97 46.43
N SER A 2 -9.21 -14.45 45.41
CA SER A 2 -9.89 -15.26 44.39
C SER A 2 -10.08 -14.33 43.19
N LYS A 3 -9.39 -14.64 42.08
CA LYS A 3 -9.43 -13.87 40.83
C LYS A 3 -10.47 -14.55 39.94
N ASP A 4 -11.71 -14.05 39.98
CA ASP A 4 -12.70 -14.41 38.98
C ASP A 4 -12.32 -13.72 37.66
N SER A 5 -11.74 -14.50 36.76
CA SER A 5 -11.53 -14.08 35.38
C SER A 5 -12.88 -14.14 34.68
N GLN A 6 -13.52 -12.98 34.53
CA GLN A 6 -14.68 -12.82 33.64
C GLN A 6 -14.26 -13.18 32.21
N ILE A 7 -14.73 -14.33 31.75
CA ILE A 7 -14.73 -14.69 30.34
C ILE A 7 -15.71 -13.75 29.65
N VAL A 8 -15.18 -12.77 28.91
CA VAL A 8 -16.00 -11.96 28.01
C VAL A 8 -16.44 -12.86 26.86
N GLN A 9 -17.63 -13.44 26.97
CA GLN A 9 -18.33 -13.98 25.82
C GLN A 9 -18.70 -12.80 24.92
N VAL A 10 -17.96 -12.64 23.82
CA VAL A 10 -18.40 -11.83 22.69
C VAL A 10 -19.50 -12.62 22.00
N SER A 11 -20.73 -12.45 22.48
CA SER A 11 -21.95 -12.87 21.79
C SER A 11 -21.96 -12.20 20.42
N ASN A 12 -21.66 -12.97 19.38
CA ASN A 12 -21.95 -12.55 18.03
C ASN A 12 -23.46 -12.64 17.84
N PRO A 13 -24.18 -11.54 17.55
CA PRO A 13 -25.63 -11.57 17.40
C PRO A 13 -26.09 -12.25 16.09
N ASP A 14 -25.17 -12.80 15.32
CA ASP A 14 -25.44 -13.41 14.01
C ASP A 14 -25.06 -14.91 14.08
N PRO A 15 -26.05 -15.82 14.08
CA PRO A 15 -25.84 -17.27 14.25
C PRO A 15 -25.07 -17.91 13.08
N ASP A 16 -24.84 -17.17 12.00
CA ASP A 16 -24.01 -17.59 10.86
C ASP A 16 -22.49 -17.41 11.12
N VAL A 17 -22.11 -16.81 12.26
CA VAL A 17 -20.72 -16.41 12.54
C VAL A 17 -19.92 -17.46 13.33
N ASP A 18 -20.57 -18.50 13.86
CA ASP A 18 -19.89 -19.63 14.49
C ASP A 18 -19.02 -20.43 13.50
N GLN A 19 -19.18 -20.17 12.19
CA GLN A 19 -18.47 -20.86 11.11
C GLN A 19 -17.47 -19.98 10.33
N VAL A 20 -16.98 -18.86 10.89
CA VAL A 20 -15.94 -18.05 10.20
C VAL A 20 -14.55 -18.68 10.39
N THR A 21 -14.38 -19.91 9.89
CA THR A 21 -13.07 -20.56 9.74
C THR A 21 -12.36 -20.12 8.45
N ARG A 22 -13.09 -19.58 7.47
CA ARG A 22 -12.49 -19.17 6.18
C ARG A 22 -13.22 -17.98 5.55
N ILE A 23 -12.47 -16.93 5.25
CA ILE A 23 -12.95 -15.91 4.29
C ILE A 23 -13.08 -16.65 2.94
N PRO A 24 -14.23 -16.61 2.25
CA PRO A 24 -14.49 -17.32 1.00
C PRO A 24 -13.76 -16.66 -0.19
N LEU A 25 -12.48 -16.35 -0.02
CA LEU A 25 -11.62 -15.82 -1.06
C LEU A 25 -10.78 -16.98 -1.62
N ASP A 26 -11.25 -17.59 -2.71
CA ASP A 26 -10.46 -18.62 -3.41
C ASP A 26 -9.33 -17.97 -4.22
N LEU A 27 -8.17 -17.83 -3.58
CA LEU A 27 -6.96 -17.28 -4.21
C LEU A 27 -6.49 -18.10 -5.41
N ARG A 28 -6.82 -19.40 -5.51
CA ARG A 28 -6.43 -20.21 -6.68
C ARG A 28 -7.17 -19.77 -7.92
N ARG A 29 -8.47 -19.47 -7.78
CA ARG A 29 -9.31 -18.94 -8.87
C ARG A 29 -8.79 -17.60 -9.40
N TYR A 30 -8.28 -16.74 -8.51
CA TYR A 30 -7.78 -15.41 -8.87
C TYR A 30 -6.27 -15.34 -9.13
N ARG A 31 -5.54 -16.46 -9.00
CA ARG A 31 -4.07 -16.46 -9.06
C ARG A 31 -3.54 -15.87 -10.36
N MET A 32 -4.09 -16.29 -11.51
CA MET A 32 -3.66 -15.74 -12.80
C MET A 32 -3.94 -14.24 -12.92
N VAL A 33 -5.11 -13.78 -12.50
CA VAL A 33 -5.49 -12.37 -12.56
C VAL A 33 -4.56 -11.52 -11.68
N ILE A 34 -4.27 -11.99 -10.46
CA ILE A 34 -3.36 -11.32 -9.53
C ILE A 34 -1.93 -11.29 -10.11
N THR A 35 -1.45 -12.40 -10.69
CA THR A 35 -0.13 -12.46 -11.32
C THR A 35 -0.03 -11.52 -12.51
N ILE A 36 -1.03 -11.48 -13.40
CA ILE A 36 -1.08 -10.57 -14.54
C ILE A 36 -1.10 -9.11 -14.05
N ALA A 37 -1.95 -8.79 -13.09
CA ALA A 37 -2.02 -7.44 -12.52
C ALA A 37 -0.68 -7.01 -11.91
N ALA A 38 -0.05 -7.89 -11.12
CA ALA A 38 1.27 -7.64 -10.53
C ALA A 38 2.34 -7.44 -11.61
N ALA A 39 2.34 -8.25 -12.68
CA ALA A 39 3.26 -8.11 -13.79
C ALA A 39 3.05 -6.78 -14.55
N CYS A 40 1.81 -6.38 -14.80
CA CYS A 40 1.48 -5.09 -15.42
C CYS A 40 1.95 -3.92 -14.55
N ILE A 41 1.73 -3.98 -13.24
CA ILE A 41 2.14 -2.95 -12.30
C ILE A 41 3.68 -2.86 -12.25
N PHE A 42 4.37 -3.98 -12.10
CA PHE A 42 5.85 -4.02 -12.08
C PHE A 42 6.45 -3.52 -13.39
N THR A 43 5.89 -3.93 -14.52
CA THR A 43 6.38 -3.52 -15.84
C THR A 43 6.10 -2.04 -16.08
N GLY A 44 4.88 -1.57 -15.81
CA GLY A 44 4.45 -0.20 -16.09
C GLY A 44 5.02 0.85 -15.13
N ALA A 45 5.10 0.55 -13.84
CA ALA A 45 5.55 1.50 -12.83
C ALA A 45 6.99 1.24 -12.34
N GLY A 46 7.63 0.13 -12.75
CA GLY A 46 9.01 -0.21 -12.40
C GLY A 46 9.97 -0.20 -13.58
N LEU A 47 9.75 -1.10 -14.55
CA LEU A 47 10.67 -1.24 -15.69
C LEU A 47 10.53 -0.13 -16.73
N LEU A 48 9.28 0.24 -17.06
CA LEU A 48 9.00 1.22 -18.12
C LEU A 48 9.71 2.56 -17.89
N PRO A 49 9.76 3.13 -16.67
CA PRO A 49 10.51 4.36 -16.42
C PRO A 49 11.99 4.28 -16.77
N GLY A 50 12.67 3.22 -16.31
CA GLY A 50 14.08 2.97 -16.59
C GLY A 50 14.36 2.76 -18.08
N ILE A 51 13.54 1.93 -18.73
CA ILE A 51 13.67 1.63 -20.16
C ILE A 51 13.44 2.91 -20.98
N LEU A 52 12.36 3.63 -20.71
CA LEU A 52 12.00 4.84 -21.44
C LEU A 52 13.07 5.92 -21.29
N TYR A 53 13.60 6.10 -20.08
CA TYR A 53 14.70 7.03 -19.83
C TYR A 53 15.95 6.68 -20.66
N ILE A 54 16.43 5.43 -20.61
CA ILE A 54 17.62 5.01 -21.37
C ILE A 54 17.38 5.14 -22.87
N VAL A 55 16.26 4.61 -23.38
CA VAL A 55 15.97 4.58 -24.81
C VAL A 55 15.81 6.01 -25.35
N LEU A 56 15.01 6.84 -24.70
CA LEU A 56 14.75 8.19 -25.21
C LEU A 56 15.96 9.12 -25.07
N LEU A 57 16.69 9.02 -23.96
CA LEU A 57 17.82 9.92 -23.70
C LEU A 57 19.09 9.49 -24.45
N LYS A 58 19.44 8.18 -24.42
CA LYS A 58 20.72 7.69 -24.98
C LYS A 58 20.60 7.28 -26.45
N VAL A 59 19.50 6.64 -26.83
CA VAL A 59 19.31 6.14 -28.21
C VAL A 59 18.68 7.21 -29.10
N ALA A 60 17.54 7.75 -28.70
CA ALA A 60 16.83 8.76 -29.49
C ALA A 60 17.40 10.18 -29.34
N ARG A 61 18.32 10.40 -28.37
CA ARG A 61 18.99 11.69 -28.10
C ARG A 61 18.01 12.85 -27.92
N LEU A 62 16.87 12.59 -27.28
CA LEU A 62 15.89 13.63 -26.97
C LEU A 62 16.37 14.51 -25.82
N LYS A 63 15.87 15.75 -25.78
CA LYS A 63 16.11 16.67 -24.66
C LYS A 63 15.52 16.10 -23.36
N LEU A 64 16.21 16.28 -22.24
CA LEU A 64 15.84 15.71 -20.95
C LEU A 64 14.39 16.04 -20.53
N TRP A 65 13.98 17.29 -20.69
CA TRP A 65 12.61 17.71 -20.35
C TRP A 65 11.53 16.99 -21.17
N ILE A 66 11.81 16.63 -22.43
CA ILE A 66 10.89 15.86 -23.29
C ILE A 66 10.76 14.43 -22.75
N VAL A 67 11.89 13.81 -22.39
CA VAL A 67 11.91 12.48 -21.78
C VAL A 67 11.08 12.47 -20.49
N PHE A 68 11.26 13.49 -19.66
CA PHE A 68 10.53 13.65 -18.40
C PHE A 68 9.04 13.89 -18.59
N MET A 69 8.65 14.72 -19.56
CA MET A 69 7.25 14.92 -19.93
C MET A 69 6.59 13.62 -20.39
N LEU A 70 7.25 12.84 -21.25
CA LEU A 70 6.73 11.56 -21.74
C LEU A 70 6.59 10.55 -20.60
N LEU A 71 7.57 10.51 -19.71
CA LEU A 71 7.55 9.63 -18.55
C LEU A 71 6.42 9.99 -17.57
N ALA A 72 6.33 11.26 -17.19
CA ALA A 72 5.31 11.77 -16.29
C ALA A 72 3.91 11.56 -16.87
N SER A 73 3.74 11.75 -18.18
CA SER A 73 2.46 11.55 -18.87
C SER A 73 2.05 10.08 -18.88
N ALA A 74 2.98 9.16 -19.18
CA ALA A 74 2.70 7.73 -19.20
C ALA A 74 2.27 7.21 -17.83
N ILE A 75 3.05 7.52 -16.78
CA ILE A 75 2.75 7.09 -15.41
C ILE A 75 1.52 7.81 -14.86
N GLY A 76 1.44 9.12 -15.08
CA GLY A 76 0.37 9.98 -14.60
C GLY A 76 -0.99 9.58 -15.16
N ALA A 77 -1.08 9.32 -16.47
CA ALA A 77 -2.33 8.89 -17.10
C ALA A 77 -2.84 7.56 -16.50
N CYS A 78 -1.97 6.54 -16.38
CA CYS A 78 -2.34 5.27 -15.75
C CYS A 78 -2.79 5.45 -14.30
N SER A 79 -2.10 6.30 -13.54
CA SER A 79 -2.41 6.57 -12.13
C SER A 79 -3.74 7.31 -11.95
N VAL A 80 -4.01 8.31 -12.79
CA VAL A 80 -5.28 9.05 -12.79
C VAL A 80 -6.44 8.12 -13.14
N LEU A 81 -6.29 7.27 -14.16
CA LEU A 81 -7.33 6.30 -14.52
C LEU A 81 -7.61 5.32 -13.37
N ALA A 82 -6.59 4.82 -12.69
CA ALA A 82 -6.75 3.97 -11.52
C ALA A 82 -7.50 4.70 -10.39
N LEU A 83 -7.12 5.94 -10.10
CA LEU A 83 -7.75 6.79 -9.08
C LEU A 83 -9.22 7.10 -9.41
N LEU A 84 -9.52 7.43 -10.68
CA LEU A 84 -10.87 7.71 -11.14
C LEU A 84 -11.75 6.46 -11.07
N ARG A 85 -11.23 5.31 -11.53
CA ARG A 85 -11.94 4.02 -11.45
C ARG A 85 -12.27 3.66 -10.01
N ARG A 86 -11.32 3.85 -9.09
CA ARG A 86 -11.52 3.58 -7.66
C ARG A 86 -12.55 4.53 -7.05
N THR A 87 -12.43 5.83 -7.33
CA THR A 87 -13.40 6.85 -6.88
C THR A 87 -14.80 6.56 -7.39
N TRP A 88 -14.94 6.24 -8.68
CA TRP A 88 -16.22 5.87 -9.29
C TRP A 88 -16.84 4.66 -8.60
N THR A 89 -16.04 3.62 -8.33
CA THR A 89 -16.49 2.40 -7.65
C THR A 89 -17.03 2.69 -6.25
N LEU A 90 -16.50 3.69 -5.54
CA LEU A 90 -16.97 4.11 -4.22
C LEU A 90 -18.21 5.02 -4.28
N VAL A 91 -18.24 5.97 -5.22
CA VAL A 91 -19.25 7.05 -5.28
C VAL A 91 -20.53 6.65 -6.04
N ARG A 92 -20.47 5.65 -6.93
CA ARG A 92 -21.65 5.11 -7.63
C ARG A 92 -22.75 4.73 -6.64
N SER A 93 -24.02 5.00 -6.95
CA SER A 93 -25.15 4.90 -6.00
C SER A 93 -25.32 3.50 -5.42
N ASP A 94 -25.10 2.47 -6.23
CA ASP A 94 -25.20 1.03 -5.97
C ASP A 94 -23.94 0.42 -5.32
N SER A 95 -22.97 1.25 -4.89
CA SER A 95 -21.70 0.71 -4.38
C SER A 95 -21.86 -0.07 -3.09
N THR A 96 -21.50 -1.36 -3.15
CA THR A 96 -21.34 -2.25 -1.99
C THR A 96 -19.94 -2.18 -1.38
N CYS A 97 -19.02 -1.38 -1.94
CA CYS A 97 -17.60 -1.39 -1.57
C CYS A 97 -17.19 -0.31 -0.56
N ARG A 98 -18.15 0.51 -0.14
CA ARG A 98 -17.93 1.62 0.80
C ARG A 98 -17.54 1.10 2.19
N PRO A 99 -16.83 1.92 2.99
CA PRO A 99 -16.64 1.63 4.40
C PRO A 99 -17.98 1.41 5.11
N THR A 100 -18.01 0.44 6.03
CA THR A 100 -19.23 0.04 6.76
C THR A 100 -19.84 1.23 7.50
N GLY A 101 -21.13 1.51 7.34
CA GLY A 101 -21.79 2.63 8.01
C GLY A 101 -21.39 4.03 7.48
N SER A 102 -21.04 4.12 6.21
CA SER A 102 -20.57 5.37 5.58
C SER A 102 -21.54 5.92 4.52
N LYS A 103 -21.70 7.25 4.46
CA LYS A 103 -22.51 7.92 3.42
C LYS A 103 -21.83 7.84 2.03
N ARG A 104 -22.62 8.03 0.96
CA ARG A 104 -22.21 7.91 -0.46
C ARG A 104 -20.89 8.61 -0.85
N HIS A 105 -20.55 9.73 -0.22
CA HIS A 105 -19.39 10.55 -0.59
C HIS A 105 -18.15 10.34 0.31
N HIS A 106 -18.24 9.46 1.31
CA HIS A 106 -17.09 9.19 2.17
C HIS A 106 -16.19 8.15 1.50
N LEU A 107 -15.01 8.61 1.12
CA LEU A 107 -13.94 7.77 0.61
C LEU A 107 -13.26 7.01 1.75
N ASP A 108 -12.69 5.85 1.44
CA ASP A 108 -11.90 5.10 2.41
C ASP A 108 -10.54 5.76 2.69
N TYR A 109 -9.87 5.32 3.76
CA TYR A 109 -8.58 5.88 4.17
C TYR A 109 -7.52 5.66 3.09
N PHE A 110 -7.52 4.48 2.45
CA PHE A 110 -6.59 4.20 1.36
C PHE A 110 -6.74 5.18 0.19
N GLN A 111 -7.96 5.57 -0.17
CA GLN A 111 -8.22 6.52 -1.25
C GLN A 111 -7.70 7.92 -0.92
N TRP A 112 -7.90 8.41 0.30
CA TRP A 112 -7.32 9.68 0.74
C TRP A 112 -5.80 9.65 0.78
N ASN A 113 -5.24 8.52 1.21
CA ASN A 113 -3.82 8.30 1.25
C ASN A 113 -3.20 8.29 -0.16
N PHE A 114 -3.86 7.59 -1.08
CA PHE A 114 -3.48 7.48 -2.48
C PHE A 114 -3.61 8.82 -3.21
N PHE A 115 -4.66 9.60 -2.94
CA PHE A 115 -4.81 10.96 -3.47
C PHE A 115 -3.71 11.90 -2.98
N THR A 116 -3.42 11.89 -1.67
CA THR A 116 -2.31 12.68 -1.10
C THR A 116 -0.98 12.30 -1.74
N GLY A 117 -0.74 10.98 -1.88
CA GLY A 117 0.38 10.38 -2.61
C GLY A 117 0.55 10.96 -4.00
N PHE A 118 -0.53 10.88 -4.78
CA PHE A 118 -0.58 11.36 -6.14
C PHE A 118 -0.26 12.86 -6.25
N CYS A 119 -0.81 13.69 -5.36
CA CYS A 119 -0.61 15.15 -5.41
C CYS A 119 0.85 15.56 -5.24
N TYR A 120 1.56 15.06 -4.22
CA TYR A 120 2.96 15.47 -4.03
C TYR A 120 3.88 14.79 -5.05
N ILE A 121 3.59 13.57 -5.52
CA ILE A 121 4.37 12.95 -6.61
C ILE A 121 4.20 13.78 -7.87
N ALA A 122 2.98 14.15 -8.24
CA ALA A 122 2.73 15.03 -9.38
C ALA A 122 3.49 16.36 -9.23
N ALA A 123 3.49 16.96 -8.04
CA ALA A 123 4.26 18.17 -7.76
C ALA A 123 5.78 17.97 -7.96
N LEU A 124 6.35 16.85 -7.46
CA LEU A 124 7.76 16.50 -7.68
C LEU A 124 8.09 16.32 -9.17
N MET A 125 7.23 15.63 -9.91
CA MET A 125 7.43 15.39 -11.35
C MET A 125 7.33 16.70 -12.14
N ILE A 126 6.37 17.57 -11.81
CA ILE A 126 6.25 18.91 -12.42
C ILE A 126 7.48 19.76 -12.09
N ALA A 127 7.94 19.75 -10.85
CA ALA A 127 9.15 20.47 -10.46
C ALA A 127 10.37 19.95 -11.23
N ALA A 128 10.52 18.64 -11.39
CA ALA A 128 11.57 18.03 -12.20
C ALA A 128 11.53 18.52 -13.65
N ILE A 129 10.35 18.48 -14.29
CA ILE A 129 10.15 18.95 -15.67
C ILE A 129 10.50 20.43 -15.80
N SER A 130 9.93 21.30 -14.97
CA SER A 130 10.17 22.75 -15.03
C SER A 130 11.63 23.11 -14.83
N THR A 131 12.31 22.39 -13.93
CA THR A 131 13.74 22.59 -13.65
C THR A 131 14.57 22.15 -14.85
N SER A 132 14.23 21.02 -15.49
CA SER A 132 14.95 20.45 -16.64
C SER A 132 14.91 21.26 -17.94
N GLN A 133 14.13 22.36 -18.00
CA GLN A 133 14.07 23.24 -19.17
C GLN A 133 15.26 24.22 -19.26
N HIS A 134 16.00 24.42 -18.16
CA HIS A 134 17.18 25.26 -18.15
C HIS A 134 18.39 24.46 -18.65
N ASP A 135 19.14 25.02 -19.60
CA ASP A 135 20.29 24.35 -20.26
C ASP A 135 21.59 24.36 -19.40
N ASP A 136 21.48 24.29 -18.06
CA ASP A 136 22.63 24.20 -17.14
C ASP A 136 22.80 22.76 -16.65
N ASP A 137 24.01 22.21 -16.75
CA ASP A 137 24.35 20.84 -16.37
C ASP A 137 24.04 20.56 -14.89
N ASN A 138 24.27 21.53 -13.98
CA ASN A 138 23.96 21.36 -12.55
C ASN A 138 22.44 21.26 -12.29
N ILE A 139 21.66 21.91 -13.15
CA ILE A 139 20.19 21.91 -13.07
C ILE A 139 19.63 20.61 -13.65
N ALA A 140 20.25 20.05 -14.70
CA ALA A 140 19.91 18.75 -15.25
C ALA A 140 20.07 17.62 -14.21
N ASP A 141 21.16 17.64 -13.45
CA ASP A 141 21.41 16.71 -12.34
C ASP A 141 20.31 16.80 -11.28
N THR A 142 19.96 18.03 -10.89
CA THR A 142 18.92 18.30 -9.87
C THR A 142 17.56 17.79 -10.34
N SER A 143 17.18 18.07 -11.59
CA SER A 143 15.91 17.62 -12.16
C SER A 143 15.80 16.09 -12.21
N THR A 144 16.89 15.40 -12.53
CA THR A 144 16.91 13.93 -12.57
C THR A 144 16.80 13.32 -11.17
N ARG A 145 17.43 13.94 -10.16
CA ARG A 145 17.25 13.53 -8.76
C ARG A 145 15.81 13.69 -8.32
N LEU A 146 15.16 14.82 -8.62
CA LEU A 146 13.74 15.03 -8.34
C LEU A 146 12.85 13.97 -9.01
N MET A 147 13.17 13.62 -10.25
CA MET A 147 12.47 12.58 -11.02
C MET A 147 12.65 11.16 -10.46
N SER A 148 13.65 10.96 -9.58
CA SER A 148 13.98 9.66 -8.98
C SER A 148 13.38 9.46 -7.58
N LEU A 149 12.87 10.53 -6.97
CA LEU A 149 12.24 10.53 -5.64
C LEU A 149 10.80 9.99 -5.53
N PRO A 150 9.95 9.89 -6.59
CA PRO A 150 8.55 9.50 -6.43
C PRO A 150 8.32 8.21 -5.62
N LEU A 151 8.98 7.10 -5.99
CA LEU A 151 8.81 5.82 -5.31
C LEU A 151 9.41 5.80 -3.89
N PRO A 152 10.64 6.30 -3.65
CA PRO A 152 11.18 6.42 -2.29
C PRO A 152 10.27 7.22 -1.34
N VAL A 153 9.73 8.36 -1.79
CA VAL A 153 8.84 9.19 -0.96
C VAL A 153 7.52 8.48 -0.70
N LEU A 154 6.97 7.76 -1.69
CA LEU A 154 5.77 6.95 -1.51
C LEU A 154 5.97 5.83 -0.49
N ILE A 155 7.11 5.13 -0.55
CA ILE A 155 7.47 4.12 0.45
C ILE A 155 7.56 4.77 1.83
N LEU A 156 8.24 5.92 1.94
CA LEU A 156 8.38 6.62 3.22
C LEU A 156 7.03 7.01 3.81
N GLN A 157 6.10 7.52 2.99
CA GLN A 157 4.74 7.83 3.41
C GLN A 157 4.04 6.60 3.98
N ILE A 158 3.95 5.51 3.21
CA ILE A 158 3.24 4.30 3.63
C ILE A 158 3.91 3.72 4.89
N SER A 159 5.23 3.60 4.89
CA SER A 159 5.98 3.06 6.02
C SER A 159 5.83 3.88 7.29
N SER A 160 5.85 5.21 7.20
CA SER A 160 5.62 6.08 8.37
C SER A 160 4.22 5.90 8.96
N GLN A 161 3.21 5.66 8.12
CA GLN A 161 1.85 5.38 8.57
C GLN A 161 1.73 4.01 9.26
N LEU A 162 2.38 2.97 8.70
CA LEU A 162 2.42 1.65 9.34
C LEU A 162 3.15 1.71 10.68
N LEU A 163 4.29 2.42 10.78
CA LEU A 163 5.00 2.60 12.04
C LEU A 163 4.18 3.40 13.05
N CYS A 164 3.48 4.46 12.61
CA CYS A 164 2.59 5.24 13.44
C CYS A 164 1.43 4.37 13.98
N ALA A 165 0.78 3.59 13.11
CA ALA A 165 -0.25 2.63 13.51
C ALA A 165 0.29 1.59 14.50
N CYS A 166 1.51 1.10 14.28
CA CYS A 166 2.18 0.15 15.17
C CYS A 166 2.42 0.74 16.57
N VAL A 167 2.89 1.99 16.66
CA VAL A 167 3.07 2.71 17.93
C VAL A 167 1.73 2.92 18.64
N MET A 168 0.74 3.45 17.93
CA MET A 168 -0.60 3.69 18.48
C MET A 168 -1.26 2.39 18.97
N SER A 169 -1.11 1.30 18.21
CA SER A 169 -1.66 -0.01 18.58
C SER A 169 -0.99 -0.57 19.85
N ARG A 170 0.34 -0.41 20.00
CA ARG A 170 1.06 -0.80 21.23
C ARG A 170 0.68 0.04 22.44
N MET A 171 0.35 1.30 22.23
CA MET A 171 -0.14 2.19 23.29
C MET A 171 -1.61 1.97 23.63
N HIS A 172 -2.30 1.04 22.96
CA HIS A 172 -3.75 0.86 23.06
C HIS A 172 -4.52 2.18 22.83
N ALA A 173 -4.02 3.01 21.92
CA ALA A 173 -4.65 4.28 21.57
C ALA A 173 -5.93 4.06 20.74
N GLN A 174 -6.83 5.05 20.80
CA GLN A 174 -8.01 5.13 19.95
C GLN A 174 -7.72 5.93 18.68
N TYR A 175 -8.49 5.71 17.63
CA TYR A 175 -8.33 6.47 16.39
C TYR A 175 -8.64 7.97 16.60
N PRO A 176 -7.79 8.90 16.11
CA PRO A 176 -8.06 10.33 16.25
C PRO A 176 -9.27 10.79 15.41
N PHE A 177 -9.54 10.10 14.30
CA PHE A 177 -10.65 10.31 13.38
C PHE A 177 -11.07 8.96 12.79
N ARG A 178 -12.21 8.90 12.09
CA ARG A 178 -12.69 7.66 11.46
C ARG A 178 -11.71 7.18 10.38
N VAL A 179 -11.26 5.93 10.49
CA VAL A 179 -10.36 5.30 9.52
C VAL A 179 -11.11 4.16 8.84
N SER A 180 -11.59 4.41 7.63
CA SER A 180 -12.37 3.44 6.85
C SER A 180 -13.58 2.91 7.64
N SER A 181 -13.65 1.61 7.91
CA SER A 181 -14.76 1.02 8.68
C SER A 181 -14.58 1.14 10.19
N MET A 182 -13.44 1.65 10.67
CA MET A 182 -13.18 1.83 12.09
C MET A 182 -13.67 3.20 12.56
N ASP A 183 -14.53 3.18 13.58
CA ASP A 183 -14.99 4.38 14.25
C ASP A 183 -13.87 5.04 15.07
N ARG A 184 -14.04 6.34 15.34
CA ARG A 184 -13.08 7.15 16.10
C ARG A 184 -12.78 6.58 17.49
N THR A 185 -13.75 5.95 18.14
CA THR A 185 -13.59 5.40 19.49
C THR A 185 -12.98 4.00 19.52
N ALA A 186 -12.80 3.37 18.36
CA ALA A 186 -12.22 2.04 18.27
C ALA A 186 -10.71 2.07 18.55
N LEU A 187 -10.19 0.99 19.13
CA LEU A 187 -8.76 0.80 19.31
C LEU A 187 -8.06 0.66 17.96
N VAL A 188 -6.88 1.27 17.85
CA VAL A 188 -6.09 1.24 16.62
C VAL A 188 -5.66 -0.18 16.30
N ARG A 189 -6.05 -0.63 15.11
CA ARG A 189 -5.60 -1.89 14.50
C ARG A 189 -4.30 -1.67 13.74
N PRO A 190 -3.49 -2.73 13.52
CA PRO A 190 -2.32 -2.66 12.67
C PRO A 190 -2.66 -2.01 11.31
N GLY A 191 -1.81 -1.12 10.81
CA GLY A 191 -2.07 -0.36 9.57
C GLY A 191 -2.31 -1.26 8.35
N VAL A 192 -1.60 -2.40 8.29
CA VAL A 192 -1.82 -3.44 7.27
C VAL A 192 -3.26 -3.93 7.22
N TYR A 193 -3.97 -3.98 8.37
CA TYR A 193 -5.39 -4.36 8.38
C TYR A 193 -6.22 -3.40 7.51
N THR A 194 -6.04 -2.09 7.68
CA THR A 194 -6.78 -1.07 6.92
C THR A 194 -6.46 -1.13 5.43
N ILE A 195 -5.19 -1.36 5.08
CA ILE A 195 -4.78 -1.50 3.68
C ILE A 195 -5.45 -2.73 3.04
N VAL A 196 -5.39 -3.88 3.71
CA VAL A 196 -5.99 -5.13 3.21
C VAL A 196 -7.51 -4.98 3.08
N GLU A 197 -8.16 -4.37 4.07
CA GLU A 197 -9.59 -4.07 4.04
C GLU A 197 -9.97 -3.26 2.80
N ASP A 198 -9.34 -2.10 2.61
CA ASP A 198 -9.74 -1.14 1.58
C ASP A 198 -9.35 -1.57 0.17
N VAL A 199 -8.21 -2.25 0.00
CA VAL A 199 -7.78 -2.76 -1.31
C VAL A 199 -8.67 -3.92 -1.73
N LEU A 200 -8.91 -4.92 -0.88
CA LEU A 200 -9.71 -6.09 -1.28
C LEU A 200 -11.20 -5.78 -1.37
N ALA A 201 -11.72 -4.89 -0.53
CA ALA A 201 -13.12 -4.48 -0.64
C ALA A 201 -13.40 -3.74 -1.96
N VAL A 202 -12.49 -2.87 -2.42
CA VAL A 202 -12.73 -1.99 -3.57
C VAL A 202 -12.07 -2.52 -4.84
N ASP A 203 -10.75 -2.73 -4.84
CA ASP A 203 -10.01 -3.20 -6.03
C ASP A 203 -10.26 -4.69 -6.29
N GLY A 204 -10.45 -5.48 -5.22
CA GLY A 204 -10.87 -6.88 -5.29
C GLY A 204 -12.38 -7.07 -5.51
N GLY A 205 -13.17 -5.99 -5.48
CA GLY A 205 -14.62 -6.01 -5.69
C GLY A 205 -15.41 -6.83 -4.65
N GLN A 206 -14.82 -7.13 -3.49
CA GLN A 206 -15.45 -8.01 -2.49
C GLN A 206 -16.46 -7.28 -1.58
N GLY A 207 -16.35 -5.96 -1.51
CA GLY A 207 -17.27 -5.08 -0.81
C GLY A 207 -17.43 -5.29 0.70
N GLU A 208 -18.57 -4.84 1.22
CA GLU A 208 -18.88 -4.79 2.66
C GLU A 208 -18.95 -6.18 3.32
N GLY A 209 -19.36 -7.20 2.58
CA GLY A 209 -19.35 -8.59 3.07
C GLY A 209 -17.93 -9.03 3.47
N TYR A 210 -16.93 -8.70 2.66
CA TYR A 210 -15.53 -8.96 3.00
C TYR A 210 -15.05 -8.16 4.20
N ARG A 211 -15.43 -6.88 4.31
CA ARG A 211 -15.09 -6.04 5.47
C ARG A 211 -15.60 -6.67 6.78
N ARG A 212 -16.85 -7.14 6.78
CA ARG A 212 -17.45 -7.84 7.93
C ARG A 212 -16.72 -9.14 8.28
N LEU A 213 -16.41 -9.97 7.29
CA LEU A 213 -15.70 -11.24 7.51
C LEU A 213 -14.25 -11.03 7.97
N LEU A 214 -13.54 -10.05 7.40
CA LEU A 214 -12.20 -9.68 7.83
C LEU A 214 -12.19 -9.18 9.27
N ASN A 215 -13.20 -8.38 9.65
CA ASN A 215 -13.39 -7.93 11.02
C ASN A 215 -13.65 -9.10 11.98
N ALA A 216 -14.57 -10.01 11.63
CA ALA A 216 -14.86 -11.20 12.44
C ALA A 216 -13.60 -12.05 12.64
N ARG A 217 -12.84 -12.31 11.57
CA ARG A 217 -11.60 -13.10 11.64
C ARG A 217 -10.51 -12.43 12.49
N TYR A 218 -10.36 -11.11 12.37
CA TYR A 218 -9.43 -10.37 13.21
C TYR A 218 -9.79 -10.48 14.69
N CYS A 219 -11.07 -10.42 15.03
CA CYS A 219 -11.53 -10.52 16.40
C CYS A 219 -11.44 -11.95 16.96
N SER A 220 -11.67 -12.98 16.14
CA SER A 220 -11.67 -14.38 16.57
C SER A 220 -10.29 -15.00 16.70
N SER A 221 -9.33 -14.63 15.84
CA SER A 221 -8.03 -15.31 15.74
C SER A 221 -6.87 -14.51 16.32
N LYS A 222 -6.27 -15.02 17.40
CA LYS A 222 -5.06 -14.43 17.99
C LYS A 222 -3.87 -14.52 17.01
N ALA A 223 -3.72 -15.64 16.30
CA ALA A 223 -2.65 -15.83 15.32
C ALA A 223 -2.69 -14.76 14.22
N ILE A 224 -3.88 -14.46 13.67
CA ILE A 224 -4.05 -13.42 12.65
C ILE A 224 -3.74 -12.03 13.18
N ARG A 225 -4.14 -11.69 14.42
CA ARG A 225 -3.78 -10.39 15.03
C ARG A 225 -2.27 -10.22 15.17
N VAL A 226 -1.58 -11.26 15.64
CA VAL A 226 -0.11 -11.27 15.77
C VAL A 226 0.56 -11.17 14.40
N LEU A 227 0.06 -11.90 13.39
CA LEU A 227 0.55 -11.83 12.03
C LEU A 227 0.47 -10.40 11.48
N LEU A 228 -0.72 -9.77 11.56
CA LEU A 228 -0.93 -8.42 11.03
C LEU A 228 -0.04 -7.39 11.74
N ALA A 229 0.14 -7.50 13.05
CA ALA A 229 1.05 -6.64 13.80
C ALA A 229 2.53 -6.83 13.37
N ARG A 230 2.95 -8.07 13.09
CA ARG A 230 4.29 -8.37 12.56
C ARG A 230 4.48 -7.84 11.15
N LEU A 231 3.46 -7.95 10.29
CA LEU A 231 3.50 -7.40 8.94
C LEU A 231 3.58 -5.87 8.97
N ASP A 232 2.84 -5.21 9.86
CA ASP A 232 2.89 -3.76 10.06
C ASP A 232 4.31 -3.29 10.37
N LEU A 233 4.99 -3.99 11.28
CA LEU A 233 6.38 -3.69 11.62
C LEU A 233 7.35 -4.07 10.50
N ALA A 234 7.16 -5.21 9.84
CA ALA A 234 8.04 -5.65 8.76
C ALA A 234 8.01 -4.68 7.57
N TRP A 235 6.83 -4.35 7.06
CA TRP A 235 6.66 -3.39 5.96
C TRP A 235 6.96 -1.95 6.39
N GLY A 236 6.56 -1.56 7.60
CA GLY A 236 6.83 -0.23 8.15
C GLY A 236 8.32 0.03 8.35
N LEU A 237 9.00 -0.83 9.10
CA LEU A 237 10.40 -0.61 9.45
C LEU A 237 11.34 -0.82 8.24
N SER A 238 11.17 -1.92 7.50
CA SER A 238 12.03 -2.17 6.34
C SER A 238 11.85 -1.12 5.25
N GLY A 239 10.60 -0.68 5.00
CA GLY A 239 10.33 0.36 4.02
C GLY A 239 10.86 1.73 4.46
N ALA A 240 10.79 2.08 5.75
CA ALA A 240 11.41 3.31 6.26
C ALA A 240 12.94 3.30 6.07
N ILE A 241 13.60 2.17 6.34
CA ILE A 241 15.05 2.00 6.12
C ILE A 241 15.39 2.12 4.64
N VAL A 242 14.67 1.39 3.77
CA VAL A 242 14.92 1.40 2.32
C VAL A 242 14.65 2.77 1.71
N ALA A 243 13.54 3.43 2.07
CA ALA A 243 13.21 4.76 1.56
C ALA A 243 14.25 5.80 2.01
N THR A 244 14.63 5.80 3.28
CA THR A 244 15.65 6.73 3.80
C THR A 244 17.00 6.49 3.13
N GLY A 245 17.41 5.23 3.00
CA GLY A 245 18.64 4.85 2.29
C GLY A 245 18.62 5.29 0.83
N LEU A 246 17.51 5.08 0.12
CA LEU A 246 17.35 5.52 -1.27
C LEU A 246 17.39 7.03 -1.41
N ILE A 247 16.73 7.78 -0.52
CA ILE A 247 16.78 9.26 -0.55
C ILE A 247 18.21 9.74 -0.33
N ILE A 248 18.95 9.17 0.62
CA ILE A 248 20.36 9.50 0.85
C ILE A 248 21.19 9.19 -0.40
N LEU A 249 21.03 8.01 -1.00
CA LEU A 249 21.75 7.62 -2.22
C LEU A 249 21.42 8.54 -3.40
N ILE A 250 20.15 8.89 -3.58
CA ILE A 250 19.68 9.81 -4.63
C ILE A 250 20.28 11.20 -4.47
N VAL A 251 20.56 11.67 -3.25
CA VAL A 251 21.16 12.99 -3.02
C VAL A 251 22.69 12.95 -3.12
N THR A 252 23.33 11.84 -2.72
CA THR A 252 24.79 11.77 -2.55
C THR A 252 25.55 11.19 -3.73
N LEU A 253 24.93 10.32 -4.53
CA LEU A 253 25.62 9.68 -5.65
C LEU A 253 25.90 10.67 -6.79
N SER A 254 27.11 10.63 -7.34
CA SER A 254 27.49 11.46 -8.48
C SER A 254 26.97 10.94 -9.83
N SER A 255 26.73 9.63 -9.95
CA SER A 255 26.25 9.04 -11.21
C SER A 255 24.74 9.20 -11.37
N ILE A 256 24.32 10.16 -12.20
CA ILE A 256 22.92 10.52 -12.40
C ILE A 256 22.09 9.41 -13.04
N ASP A 257 22.64 8.71 -14.04
CA ASP A 257 21.96 7.56 -14.64
C ASP A 257 21.73 6.45 -13.61
N THR A 258 22.69 6.23 -12.71
CA THR A 258 22.54 5.27 -11.62
C THR A 258 21.47 5.73 -10.63
N VAL A 259 21.48 7.01 -10.23
CA VAL A 259 20.48 7.62 -9.35
C VAL A 259 19.06 7.40 -9.88
N PHE A 260 18.87 7.62 -11.18
CA PHE A 260 17.60 7.38 -11.83
C PHE A 260 17.19 5.91 -11.73
N LEU A 261 18.05 4.99 -12.15
CA LEU A 261 17.71 3.56 -12.18
C LEU A 261 17.44 2.99 -10.77
N ILE A 262 18.24 3.37 -9.76
CA ILE A 262 18.03 2.87 -8.39
C ILE A 262 16.73 3.41 -7.80
N GLY A 263 16.40 4.68 -8.06
CA GLY A 263 15.19 5.32 -7.55
C GLY A 263 13.92 4.65 -8.07
N TRP A 264 13.96 4.12 -9.29
CA TRP A 264 12.83 3.41 -9.89
C TRP A 264 12.84 1.90 -9.60
N LEU A 265 13.98 1.20 -9.67
CA LEU A 265 14.02 -0.27 -9.64
C LEU A 265 14.11 -0.87 -8.23
N VAL A 266 14.89 -0.28 -7.33
CA VAL A 266 15.10 -0.83 -5.97
C VAL A 266 13.80 -0.93 -5.17
N PRO A 267 12.87 0.05 -5.21
CA PRO A 267 11.55 -0.05 -4.61
C PRO A 267 10.80 -1.35 -4.95
N TRP A 268 10.86 -1.78 -6.22
CA TRP A 268 10.18 -2.99 -6.68
C TRP A 268 10.88 -4.26 -6.22
N GLY A 269 12.22 -4.25 -6.20
CA GLY A 269 12.99 -5.37 -5.64
C GLY A 269 12.66 -5.59 -4.16
N TRP A 270 12.60 -4.52 -3.38
CA TRP A 270 12.17 -4.56 -1.98
C TRP A 270 10.72 -5.04 -1.83
N ALA A 271 9.78 -4.47 -2.60
CA ALA A 271 8.37 -4.86 -2.52
C ALA A 271 8.16 -6.34 -2.90
N GLY A 272 8.88 -6.85 -3.91
CA GLY A 272 8.84 -8.25 -4.31
C GLY A 272 9.37 -9.17 -3.21
N LEU A 273 10.51 -8.83 -2.59
CA LEU A 273 11.07 -9.60 -1.48
C LEU A 273 10.09 -9.67 -0.29
N LEU A 274 9.52 -8.52 0.10
CA LEU A 274 8.59 -8.45 1.23
C LEU A 274 7.25 -9.12 0.92
N ALA A 275 6.80 -9.16 -0.33
CA ALA A 275 5.63 -9.92 -0.74
C ALA A 275 5.84 -11.43 -0.54
N VAL A 276 7.02 -11.95 -0.92
CA VAL A 276 7.39 -13.36 -0.67
C VAL A 276 7.47 -13.64 0.83
N ALA A 277 8.13 -12.77 1.61
CA ALA A 277 8.20 -12.90 3.06
C ALA A 277 6.81 -12.88 3.71
N THR A 278 5.91 -12.01 3.25
CA THR A 278 4.52 -11.93 3.72
C THR A 278 3.76 -13.24 3.47
N ARG A 279 3.93 -13.82 2.28
CA ARG A 279 3.32 -15.11 1.93
C ARG A 279 3.77 -16.22 2.88
N TRP A 280 5.07 -16.26 3.18
CA TRP A 280 5.66 -17.23 4.10
C TRP A 280 5.19 -17.03 5.55
N MET A 281 5.17 -15.79 6.04
CA MET A 281 4.65 -15.46 7.37
C MET A 281 3.17 -15.84 7.51
N TRP A 282 2.39 -15.67 6.44
CA TRP A 282 0.99 -16.08 6.39
C TRP A 282 0.83 -17.60 6.52
N ASP A 283 1.62 -18.39 5.78
CA ASP A 283 1.60 -19.86 5.90
C ASP A 283 1.90 -20.33 7.33
N ILE A 284 2.91 -19.73 7.96
CA ILE A 284 3.24 -20.03 9.36
C ILE A 284 2.08 -19.72 10.29
N ALA A 285 1.42 -18.57 10.11
CA ALA A 285 0.29 -18.19 10.97
C ALA A 285 -0.90 -19.16 10.83
N LEU A 286 -1.17 -19.66 9.62
CA LEU A 286 -2.20 -20.67 9.40
C LEU A 286 -1.87 -21.99 10.09
N MET A 287 -0.62 -22.44 10.03
CA MET A 287 -0.19 -23.66 10.72
C MET A 287 -0.37 -23.54 12.25
N HIS A 288 -0.09 -22.36 12.82
CA HIS A 288 -0.31 -22.11 14.25
C HIS A 288 -1.81 -22.12 14.60
N GLU A 289 -2.65 -21.54 13.74
CA GLU A 289 -4.11 -21.52 13.90
C GLU A 289 -4.70 -22.94 13.86
N GLU A 290 -4.26 -23.79 12.92
CA GLU A 290 -4.66 -25.20 12.82
C GLU A 290 -4.21 -26.03 14.04
N GLY A 291 -3.00 -25.77 14.54
CA GLY A 291 -2.48 -26.41 15.75
C GLY A 291 -3.26 -26.03 17.02
N GLU A 292 -3.65 -24.76 17.16
CA GLU A 292 -4.48 -24.29 18.28
C GLU A 292 -5.89 -24.90 18.24
N LEU A 293 -6.47 -25.10 17.05
CA LEU A 293 -7.77 -25.74 16.86
C LEU A 293 -7.73 -27.24 17.15
N SER A 294 -6.64 -27.93 16.79
CA SER A 294 -6.47 -29.36 17.03
C SER A 294 -6.21 -29.69 18.51
N ALA A 295 -5.81 -28.71 19.31
CA ALA A 295 -5.52 -28.85 20.74
C ALA A 295 -6.71 -28.51 21.66
N ARG A 296 -7.81 -28.01 21.10
CA ARG A 296 -9.07 -27.73 21.82
C ARG A 296 -10.06 -28.86 21.62
#